data_AF-A0A1W1D1Q3-F1
#
_entry.id   AF-A0A1W1D1Q3-F1
#
_cell.length_a   1.000
_cell.length_b   1.000
_cell.length_c   1.000
_cell.angle_alpha   90.00
_cell.angle_beta   90.00
_cell.angle_gamma   90.00
#
_symmetry.space_group_name_H-M   'P 1'
#
loop_
_entity.id
_entity.type
_entity.pdbx_description
1 polymer ?
#
loop_
_entity_poly.entity_id
_entity_poly.type
_entity_poly.pdbx_seq_one_letter_code
_entity_poly.pdbx_strand_id
1 'polypeptide(L)'
;MMQILLELSFIMDKRKRGIALFITLMVIASIMSIIAVSFSYLEKVQKDAGATSAIIQGDLLYKNISTVLKKFFPKKQDNSEKLKLIYSMPLSLTEPKSGFNLNLICKPLVTAVPINWLEKEFIWKKAEKTNLAKDVLTMVMEKYSIEEPNELERLIMQEITGKSSQNQDYTPRLKQQKGIISRQQFNRVITNYRLLYDDPKVLLVPWERYFSFTQVNPKTKIDGVYLTAEFISVAFEIPIEIVLDSWVEGESNLRSFLKDNSIIASVNKDIYSKKALNAMHCEQTYAYKEGQYKFNFNYIEGRSANFEFNGKE
;
A
#
# COMPACT_ATOMS: atom_id res chain seq x y z
N MET A 1 77.01 23.08 40.60
CA MET A 1 75.63 23.41 41.03
C MET A 1 74.91 24.32 40.02
N MET A 2 75.58 25.33 39.43
CA MET A 2 74.98 26.25 38.43
C MET A 2 74.63 25.60 37.08
N GLN A 3 75.34 24.53 36.68
CA GLN A 3 75.12 23.80 35.42
C GLN A 3 73.92 22.84 35.47
N ILE A 4 73.56 22.35 36.67
CA ILE A 4 72.38 21.48 36.89
C ILE A 4 71.09 22.30 36.93
N LEU A 5 71.15 23.55 37.44
CA LEU A 5 70.02 24.49 37.44
C LEU A 5 69.66 24.99 36.03
N LEU A 6 70.64 25.13 35.13
CA LEU A 6 70.40 25.51 33.72
C LEU A 6 69.77 24.36 32.90
N GLU A 7 70.22 23.12 33.12
CA GLU A 7 69.62 21.94 32.49
C GLU A 7 68.20 21.66 32.99
N LEU A 8 67.93 21.80 34.30
CA LEU A 8 66.58 21.68 34.86
C LEU A 8 65.62 22.76 34.36
N SER A 9 66.09 24.00 34.19
CA SER A 9 65.34 25.11 33.58
C SER A 9 64.94 24.80 32.12
N PHE A 10 65.89 24.29 31.32
CA PHE A 10 65.68 23.97 29.90
C PHE A 10 64.79 22.72 29.69
N ILE A 11 64.88 21.73 30.59
CA ILE A 11 64.02 20.54 30.59
C ILE A 11 62.59 20.89 31.02
N MET A 12 62.42 21.80 31.99
CA MET A 12 61.09 22.29 32.41
C MET A 12 60.36 23.02 31.27
N ASP A 13 61.08 23.76 30.44
CA ASP A 13 60.51 24.48 29.29
C ASP A 13 60.11 23.53 28.14
N LYS A 14 60.93 22.50 27.85
CA LYS A 14 60.59 21.44 26.90
C LYS A 14 59.40 20.58 27.35
N ARG A 15 59.31 20.24 28.64
CA ARG A 15 58.18 19.47 29.19
C ARG A 15 56.89 20.28 29.17
N LYS A 16 56.95 21.58 29.52
CA LYS A 16 55.81 22.51 29.42
C LYS A 16 55.36 22.71 27.97
N ARG A 17 56.30 22.82 27.00
CA ARG A 17 55.98 22.84 25.57
C ARG A 17 55.34 21.54 25.09
N GLY A 18 55.82 20.39 25.52
CA GLY A 18 55.22 19.08 25.19
C GLY A 18 53.81 18.92 25.75
N ILE A 19 53.59 19.32 27.00
CA ILE A 19 52.25 19.32 27.63
C ILE A 19 51.32 20.31 26.91
N ALA A 20 51.79 21.51 26.60
CA ALA A 20 51.01 22.50 25.85
C ALA A 20 50.61 21.98 24.46
N LEU A 21 51.53 21.29 23.76
CA LEU A 21 51.29 20.69 22.46
C LEU A 21 50.30 19.52 22.53
N PHE A 22 50.35 18.70 23.59
CA PHE A 22 49.37 17.64 23.79
C PHE A 22 47.99 18.19 24.10
N ILE A 23 47.90 19.24 24.93
CA ILE A 23 46.64 19.94 25.24
C ILE A 23 46.04 20.54 23.97
N THR A 24 46.83 21.25 23.15
CA THR A 24 46.32 21.82 21.89
C THR A 24 45.86 20.76 20.92
N LEU A 25 46.60 19.64 20.80
CA LEU A 25 46.20 18.51 19.95
C LEU A 25 44.88 17.87 20.43
N MET A 26 44.72 17.69 21.75
CA MET A 26 43.50 17.14 22.34
C MET A 26 42.30 18.08 22.15
N VAL A 27 42.50 19.39 22.28
CA VAL A 27 41.47 20.41 22.00
C VAL A 27 41.08 20.40 20.53
N ILE A 28 42.04 20.35 19.61
CA ILE A 28 41.77 20.26 18.16
C ILE A 28 41.00 18.97 17.84
N ALA A 29 41.40 17.82 18.41
CA ALA A 29 40.70 16.56 18.22
C ALA A 29 39.25 16.61 18.73
N SER A 30 39.02 17.23 19.90
CA SER A 30 37.68 17.45 20.46
C SER A 30 36.82 18.34 19.56
N ILE A 31 37.38 19.46 19.08
CA ILE A 31 36.70 20.37 18.14
C ILE A 31 36.35 19.64 16.84
N MET A 32 37.29 18.86 16.27
CA MET A 32 37.02 18.06 15.07
C MET A 32 35.91 17.03 15.30
N SER A 33 35.88 16.36 16.46
CA SER A 33 34.80 15.43 16.81
C SER A 33 33.44 16.12 16.90
N ILE A 34 33.37 17.31 17.50
CA ILE A 34 32.13 18.09 17.59
C ILE A 34 31.67 18.54 16.20
N ILE A 35 32.59 18.97 15.34
CA ILE A 35 32.29 19.36 13.96
C ILE A 35 31.74 18.16 13.17
N ALA A 36 32.37 17.00 13.28
CA ALA A 36 31.92 15.78 12.60
C ALA A 36 30.50 15.38 13.03
N VAL A 37 30.23 15.40 14.34
CA VAL A 37 28.89 15.13 14.88
C VAL A 37 27.87 16.17 14.38
N SER A 38 28.25 17.45 14.35
CA SER A 38 27.39 18.53 13.86
C SER A 38 27.03 18.38 12.37
N PHE A 39 28.00 17.99 11.53
CA PHE A 39 27.74 17.70 10.11
C PHE A 39 26.80 16.50 9.93
N SER A 40 26.95 15.45 10.75
CA SER A 40 26.03 14.31 10.71
C SER A 40 24.59 14.72 11.06
N TYR A 41 24.42 15.60 12.05
CA TYR A 41 23.10 16.17 12.37
C TYR A 41 22.54 17.03 11.23
N LEU A 42 23.36 17.89 10.61
CA LEU A 42 22.93 18.72 9.49
C LEU A 42 22.51 17.87 8.28
N GLU A 43 23.26 16.81 7.97
CA GLU A 43 22.92 15.88 6.89
C GLU A 43 21.59 15.17 7.16
N LYS A 44 21.35 14.75 8.41
CA LYS A 44 20.07 14.16 8.82
C LYS A 44 18.92 15.16 8.66
N VAL A 45 19.09 16.39 9.14
CA VAL A 45 18.06 17.45 9.00
C VAL A 45 17.80 17.76 7.53
N GLN A 46 18.83 17.81 6.69
CA GLN A 46 18.68 18.03 5.26
C GLN A 46 17.91 16.89 4.57
N LYS A 47 18.19 15.63 4.94
CA LYS A 47 17.46 14.45 4.45
C LYS A 47 16.00 14.47 4.89
N ASP A 48 15.72 14.75 6.15
CA ASP A 48 14.37 14.80 6.71
C ASP A 48 13.55 15.95 6.09
N ALA A 49 14.16 17.12 5.90
CA ALA A 49 13.56 18.24 5.17
C ALA A 49 13.31 17.89 3.70
N GLY A 50 14.24 17.16 3.06
CA GLY A 50 14.09 16.64 1.70
C GLY A 50 12.88 15.71 1.56
N ALA A 51 12.74 14.73 2.46
CA ALA A 51 11.62 13.81 2.48
C ALA A 51 10.29 14.52 2.74
N THR A 52 10.25 15.45 3.70
CA THR A 52 9.06 16.27 4.00
C THR A 52 8.63 17.10 2.79
N SER A 53 9.59 17.73 2.12
CA SER A 53 9.35 18.50 0.90
C SER A 53 8.83 17.63 -0.25
N ALA A 54 9.34 16.39 -0.36
CA ALA A 54 8.83 15.42 -1.33
C ALA A 54 7.37 15.05 -1.02
N ILE A 55 7.01 14.81 0.25
CA ILE A 55 5.62 14.52 0.67
C ILE A 55 4.69 15.67 0.28
N ILE A 56 5.07 16.93 0.54
CA ILE A 56 4.28 18.11 0.17
C ILE A 56 4.08 18.15 -1.36
N GLN A 57 5.12 17.89 -2.14
CA GLN A 57 5.01 17.80 -3.59
C GLN A 57 4.06 16.66 -4.02
N GLY A 58 4.13 15.52 -3.33
CA GLY A 58 3.24 14.38 -3.55
C GLY A 58 1.77 14.75 -3.30
N ASP A 59 1.45 15.48 -2.24
CA ASP A 59 0.09 15.94 -1.95
C ASP A 59 -0.44 16.93 -3.00
N LEU A 60 0.40 17.86 -3.46
CA LEU A 60 0.07 18.78 -4.56
C LEU A 60 -0.24 18.00 -5.86
N LEU A 61 0.60 17.03 -6.19
CA LEU A 61 0.41 16.17 -7.36
C LEU A 61 -0.85 15.33 -7.23
N TYR A 62 -1.10 14.74 -6.05
CA TYR A 62 -2.32 13.99 -5.75
C TYR A 62 -3.58 14.84 -5.96
N LYS A 63 -3.60 16.09 -5.47
CA LYS A 63 -4.72 17.01 -5.67
C LYS A 63 -4.94 17.36 -7.14
N ASN A 64 -3.86 17.59 -7.88
CA ASN A 64 -3.92 17.90 -9.31
C ASN A 64 -4.43 16.69 -10.10
N ILE A 65 -3.87 15.50 -9.90
CA ILE A 65 -4.29 14.30 -10.63
C ILE A 65 -5.71 13.91 -10.29
N SER A 66 -6.12 14.05 -9.02
CA SER A 66 -7.52 13.85 -8.60
C SER A 66 -8.49 14.76 -9.36
N THR A 67 -8.09 16.01 -9.61
CA THR A 67 -8.89 16.97 -10.38
C THR A 67 -8.96 16.58 -11.86
N VAL A 68 -7.86 16.13 -12.43
CA VAL A 68 -7.79 15.63 -13.81
C VAL A 68 -8.67 14.40 -13.97
N LEU A 69 -8.49 13.38 -13.12
CA LEU A 69 -9.31 12.15 -13.13
C LEU A 69 -10.80 12.45 -12.99
N LYS A 70 -11.18 13.42 -12.14
CA LYS A 70 -12.57 13.86 -12.01
C LYS A 70 -13.16 14.44 -13.30
N LYS A 71 -12.36 15.15 -14.10
CA LYS A 71 -12.76 15.69 -15.41
C LYS A 71 -12.85 14.59 -16.47
N PHE A 72 -11.89 13.66 -16.49
CA PHE A 72 -11.83 12.58 -17.48
C PHE A 72 -12.86 11.47 -17.22
N PHE A 73 -13.09 11.16 -15.94
CA PHE A 73 -13.96 10.08 -15.46
C PHE A 73 -15.06 10.62 -14.52
N PRO A 74 -15.98 11.46 -15.02
CA PRO A 74 -17.05 12.02 -14.20
C PRO A 74 -18.02 10.96 -13.70
N LYS A 75 -18.77 11.30 -12.65
CA LYS A 75 -19.72 10.38 -12.00
C LYS A 75 -20.82 9.95 -12.97
N LYS A 76 -21.23 8.67 -12.86
CA LYS A 76 -22.39 8.09 -13.58
C LYS A 76 -22.32 8.16 -15.11
N GLN A 77 -21.14 8.41 -15.69
CA GLN A 77 -20.93 8.28 -17.13
C GLN A 77 -20.34 6.90 -17.45
N ASP A 78 -20.72 6.39 -18.61
CA ASP A 78 -20.09 5.21 -19.18
C ASP A 78 -18.72 5.62 -19.72
N ASN A 79 -17.66 5.14 -19.07
CA ASN A 79 -16.27 5.45 -19.41
C ASN A 79 -15.53 4.19 -19.86
N SER A 80 -16.23 3.14 -20.28
CA SER A 80 -15.63 1.82 -20.53
C SER A 80 -14.39 1.86 -21.44
N GLU A 81 -14.45 2.59 -22.57
CA GLU A 81 -13.29 2.73 -23.48
C GLU A 81 -12.12 3.50 -22.86
N LYS A 82 -12.42 4.59 -22.13
CA LYS A 82 -11.40 5.38 -21.42
C LYS A 82 -10.75 4.58 -20.29
N LEU A 83 -11.53 3.73 -19.62
CA LEU A 83 -11.04 2.83 -18.58
C LEU A 83 -10.10 1.78 -19.19
N LYS A 84 -10.46 1.20 -20.35
CA LYS A 84 -9.57 0.29 -21.08
C LYS A 84 -8.23 0.95 -21.40
N LEU A 85 -8.25 2.23 -21.81
CA LEU A 85 -7.05 2.99 -22.13
C LEU A 85 -6.15 3.24 -20.89
N ILE A 86 -6.73 3.66 -19.76
CA ILE A 86 -5.94 4.00 -18.56
C ILE A 86 -5.43 2.75 -17.82
N TYR A 87 -6.06 1.60 -18.02
CA TYR A 87 -5.62 0.33 -17.45
C TYR A 87 -4.56 -0.39 -18.29
N SER A 88 -4.47 -0.10 -19.59
CA SER A 88 -3.54 -0.79 -20.49
C SER A 88 -2.15 -0.17 -20.52
N MET A 89 -2.01 1.14 -20.26
CA MET A 89 -0.71 1.82 -20.36
C MET A 89 -0.46 2.85 -19.26
N PRO A 90 0.80 2.95 -18.78
CA PRO A 90 1.22 4.03 -17.90
C PRO A 90 1.09 5.38 -18.60
N LEU A 91 0.61 6.39 -17.88
CA LEU A 91 0.61 7.78 -18.31
C LEU A 91 1.87 8.46 -17.80
N SER A 92 2.82 8.70 -18.70
CA SER A 92 4.06 9.40 -18.38
C SER A 92 4.04 10.85 -18.86
N LEU A 93 4.41 11.78 -17.98
CA LEU A 93 4.61 13.20 -18.27
C LEU A 93 6.06 13.56 -17.96
N THR A 94 6.78 14.00 -18.97
CA THR A 94 8.19 14.40 -18.83
C THR A 94 8.39 15.80 -19.40
N GLU A 95 9.04 16.68 -18.63
CA GLU A 95 9.45 18.00 -19.07
C GLU A 95 10.99 18.08 -19.06
N PRO A 96 11.66 18.07 -20.23
CA PRO A 96 13.11 18.01 -20.31
C PRO A 96 13.83 19.18 -19.63
N LYS A 97 13.22 20.37 -19.61
CA LYS A 97 13.86 21.59 -19.09
C LYS A 97 13.96 21.61 -17.57
N SER A 98 12.92 21.13 -16.88
CA SER A 98 12.86 21.10 -15.41
C SER A 98 13.37 19.77 -14.84
N GLY A 99 13.55 18.75 -15.69
CA GLY A 99 13.79 17.38 -15.24
C GLY A 99 12.57 16.75 -14.58
N PHE A 100 11.39 17.38 -14.68
CA PHE A 100 10.16 16.84 -14.13
C PHE A 100 9.79 15.55 -14.87
N ASN A 101 9.59 14.48 -14.11
CA ASN A 101 9.11 13.21 -14.61
C ASN A 101 8.03 12.69 -13.65
N LEU A 102 6.87 12.34 -14.20
CA LEU A 102 5.73 11.77 -13.50
C LEU A 102 5.23 10.58 -14.29
N ASN A 103 5.01 9.47 -13.61
CA ASN A 103 4.42 8.28 -14.18
C ASN A 103 3.20 7.88 -13.35
N LEU A 104 2.04 7.72 -13.99
CA LEU A 104 0.80 7.29 -13.36
C LEU A 104 0.35 5.95 -13.95
N ILE A 105 0.18 4.95 -13.09
CA ILE A 105 -0.35 3.64 -13.44
C ILE A 105 -1.65 3.46 -12.69
N CYS A 106 -2.75 3.14 -13.39
CA CYS A 106 -4.00 2.81 -12.74
C CYS A 106 -4.41 1.38 -13.08
N LYS A 107 -4.99 0.69 -12.10
CA LYS A 107 -5.55 -0.66 -12.24
C LYS A 107 -7.00 -0.65 -11.74
N PRO A 108 -7.87 -1.54 -12.24
CA PRO A 108 -9.21 -1.67 -11.68
C PRO A 108 -9.15 -2.06 -10.20
N LEU A 109 -10.00 -1.47 -9.37
CA LEU A 109 -9.92 -1.58 -7.90
C LEU A 109 -10.69 -2.79 -7.34
N VAL A 110 -11.85 -3.10 -7.91
CA VAL A 110 -12.80 -4.09 -7.36
C VAL A 110 -12.88 -5.31 -8.26
N THR A 111 -11.71 -5.89 -8.58
CA THR A 111 -11.55 -7.06 -9.47
C THR A 111 -11.87 -8.39 -8.81
N ALA A 112 -11.98 -8.42 -7.49
CA ALA A 112 -12.29 -9.59 -6.69
C ALA A 112 -13.16 -9.21 -5.48
N VAL A 113 -13.50 -10.16 -4.61
CA VAL A 113 -14.45 -9.93 -3.50
C VAL A 113 -13.90 -8.89 -2.53
N PRO A 114 -14.65 -7.81 -2.23
CA PRO A 114 -14.22 -6.89 -1.20
C PRO A 114 -14.14 -7.61 0.16
N ILE A 115 -12.97 -7.57 0.81
CA ILE A 115 -12.75 -8.30 2.08
C ILE A 115 -13.73 -7.85 3.18
N ASN A 116 -14.14 -6.58 3.14
CA ASN A 116 -15.12 -6.01 4.07
C ASN A 116 -16.52 -6.61 3.93
N TRP A 117 -16.77 -7.48 2.94
CA TRP A 117 -18.03 -8.19 2.81
C TRP A 117 -18.22 -9.35 3.79
N LEU A 118 -17.15 -9.75 4.50
CA LEU A 118 -17.23 -10.70 5.60
C LEU A 118 -18.11 -10.19 6.75
N GLU A 119 -18.19 -8.87 6.94
CA GLU A 119 -18.97 -8.24 8.01
C GLU A 119 -20.34 -7.75 7.53
N LYS A 120 -21.40 -8.26 8.15
CA LYS A 120 -22.80 -8.02 7.76
C LYS A 120 -23.22 -6.56 7.96
N GLU A 121 -22.64 -5.87 8.94
CA GLU A 121 -22.94 -4.45 9.20
C GLU A 121 -22.70 -3.55 7.97
N PHE A 122 -21.78 -3.91 7.06
CA PHE A 122 -21.49 -3.10 5.88
C PHE A 122 -22.49 -3.26 4.72
N ILE A 123 -23.28 -4.33 4.70
CA ILE A 123 -24.06 -4.74 3.52
C ILE A 123 -25.49 -5.18 3.88
N TRP A 124 -26.11 -4.47 4.81
CA TRP A 124 -27.46 -4.76 5.33
C TRP A 124 -28.37 -5.43 4.30
N LYS A 125 -28.86 -6.64 4.64
CA LYS A 125 -29.82 -7.44 3.86
C LYS A 125 -29.30 -8.04 2.54
N LYS A 126 -27.99 -8.20 2.33
CA LYS A 126 -27.41 -8.94 1.18
C LYS A 126 -26.56 -10.12 1.62
N ALA A 127 -27.22 -11.18 2.11
CA ALA A 127 -26.56 -12.40 2.57
C ALA A 127 -25.63 -13.03 1.52
N GLU A 128 -26.00 -12.96 0.25
CA GLU A 128 -25.23 -13.53 -0.87
C GLU A 128 -23.80 -12.97 -0.97
N LYS A 129 -23.60 -11.68 -0.65
CA LYS A 129 -22.26 -11.06 -0.67
C LYS A 129 -21.38 -11.55 0.46
N THR A 130 -21.97 -11.71 1.64
CA THR A 130 -21.26 -12.24 2.81
C THR A 130 -20.95 -13.71 2.63
N ASN A 131 -21.89 -14.49 2.07
CA ASN A 131 -21.68 -15.89 1.75
C ASN A 131 -20.53 -16.01 0.74
N LEU A 132 -20.57 -15.31 -0.38
CA LEU A 132 -19.48 -15.30 -1.36
C LEU A 132 -18.11 -14.96 -0.74
N ALA A 133 -18.05 -13.96 0.13
CA ALA A 133 -16.79 -13.59 0.80
C ALA A 133 -16.26 -14.70 1.72
N LYS A 134 -17.15 -15.36 2.46
CA LYS A 134 -16.82 -16.48 3.35
C LYS A 134 -16.42 -17.72 2.56
N ASP A 135 -17.14 -18.02 1.49
CA ASP A 135 -16.87 -19.16 0.61
C ASP A 135 -15.49 -18.99 -0.05
N VAL A 136 -15.19 -17.81 -0.58
CA VAL A 136 -13.87 -17.48 -1.13
C VAL A 136 -12.78 -17.56 -0.06
N LEU A 137 -13.00 -17.03 1.14
CA LEU A 137 -12.01 -17.09 2.23
C LEU A 137 -11.73 -18.55 2.63
N THR A 138 -12.77 -19.35 2.80
CA THR A 138 -12.67 -20.77 3.15
C THR A 138 -11.89 -21.53 2.09
N MET A 139 -12.28 -21.39 0.81
CA MET A 139 -11.58 -22.03 -0.30
C MET A 139 -10.11 -21.61 -0.41
N VAL A 140 -9.79 -20.33 -0.17
CA VAL A 140 -8.39 -19.86 -0.17
C VAL A 140 -7.61 -20.48 0.99
N MET A 141 -8.17 -20.51 2.20
CA MET A 141 -7.50 -21.11 3.36
C MET A 141 -7.25 -22.62 3.16
N GLU A 142 -8.22 -23.33 2.59
CA GLU A 142 -8.09 -24.75 2.25
C GLU A 142 -7.03 -24.98 1.16
N LYS A 143 -7.11 -24.22 0.05
CA LYS A 143 -6.20 -24.33 -1.11
C LYS A 143 -4.74 -24.14 -0.72
N TYR A 144 -4.46 -23.23 0.21
CA TYR A 144 -3.10 -22.95 0.69
C TYR A 144 -2.74 -23.69 1.98
N SER A 145 -3.65 -24.53 2.48
CA SER A 145 -3.45 -25.35 3.68
C SER A 145 -2.96 -24.54 4.88
N ILE A 146 -3.69 -23.45 5.17
CA ILE A 146 -3.48 -22.59 6.34
C ILE A 146 -3.68 -23.40 7.61
N GLU A 147 -2.75 -23.28 8.55
CA GLU A 147 -2.69 -24.19 9.72
C GLU A 147 -3.84 -23.96 10.69
N GLU A 148 -4.09 -22.69 11.03
CA GLU A 148 -5.13 -22.28 11.97
C GLU A 148 -6.13 -21.33 11.29
N PRO A 149 -7.01 -21.83 10.40
CA PRO A 149 -7.88 -20.99 9.56
C PRO A 149 -8.89 -20.17 10.38
N ASN A 150 -9.40 -20.74 11.47
CA ASN A 150 -10.35 -20.06 12.35
C ASN A 150 -9.72 -18.84 13.04
N GLU A 151 -8.45 -18.93 13.41
CA GLU A 151 -7.71 -17.84 14.06
C GLU A 151 -7.35 -16.74 13.07
N LEU A 152 -7.03 -17.10 11.81
CA LEU A 152 -6.85 -16.13 10.74
C LEU A 152 -8.16 -15.37 10.46
N GLU A 153 -9.28 -16.08 10.31
CA GLU A 153 -10.60 -15.46 10.13
C GLU A 153 -10.91 -14.51 11.29
N ARG A 154 -10.66 -14.93 12.53
CA ARG A 154 -10.86 -14.10 13.73
C ARG A 154 -10.05 -12.80 13.67
N LEU A 155 -8.76 -12.86 13.31
CA LEU A 155 -7.91 -11.67 13.19
C LEU A 155 -8.39 -10.72 12.07
N ILE A 156 -8.80 -11.27 10.94
CA ILE A 156 -9.39 -10.49 9.83
C ILE A 156 -10.68 -9.80 10.29
N MET A 157 -11.57 -10.53 10.97
CA MET A 157 -12.84 -9.99 11.48
C MET A 157 -12.63 -8.92 12.55
N GLN A 158 -11.63 -9.06 13.41
CA GLN A 158 -11.26 -8.03 14.39
C GLN A 158 -10.85 -6.71 13.72
N GLU A 159 -10.02 -6.79 12.69
CA GLU A 159 -9.61 -5.60 11.92
C GLU A 159 -10.79 -4.98 11.17
N ILE A 160 -11.66 -5.79 10.56
CA ILE A 160 -12.84 -5.31 9.83
C ILE A 160 -13.83 -4.60 10.77
N THR A 161 -14.11 -5.19 11.94
CA THR A 161 -15.10 -4.63 12.89
C THR A 161 -14.54 -3.46 13.69
N GLY A 162 -13.21 -3.34 13.80
CA GLY A 162 -12.54 -2.39 14.69
C GLY A 162 -12.78 -2.70 16.17
N LYS A 163 -13.18 -3.94 16.50
CA LYS A 163 -13.43 -4.39 17.87
C LYS A 163 -12.22 -5.21 18.35
N SER A 164 -11.39 -4.59 19.18
CA SER A 164 -10.37 -5.32 19.96
C SER A 164 -11.04 -6.15 21.05
N SER A 165 -10.58 -7.39 21.25
CA SER A 165 -11.00 -8.24 22.37
C SER A 165 -10.30 -7.91 23.69
N GLN A 166 -9.37 -6.94 23.72
CA GLN A 166 -8.64 -6.53 24.93
C GLN A 166 -9.32 -5.32 25.60
N ASN A 167 -9.41 -5.39 26.94
CA ASN A 167 -10.03 -4.40 27.83
C ASN A 167 -9.61 -2.95 27.48
N GLN A 168 -10.62 -2.10 27.28
CA GLN A 168 -10.50 -0.71 26.83
C GLN A 168 -10.12 0.25 27.98
N ASP A 169 -9.02 -0.01 28.69
CA ASP A 169 -8.46 1.00 29.62
C ASP A 169 -7.75 2.14 28.87
N TYR A 170 -7.55 1.99 27.57
CA TYR A 170 -6.98 3.01 26.70
C TYR A 170 -7.96 3.39 25.61
N THR A 171 -8.51 4.60 25.67
CA THR A 171 -9.22 5.20 24.53
C THR A 171 -8.18 5.75 23.56
N PRO A 172 -7.94 5.13 22.39
CA PRO A 172 -7.06 5.72 21.39
C PRO A 172 -7.64 7.09 20.98
N ARG A 173 -6.78 8.12 20.95
CA ARG A 173 -7.17 9.49 20.54
C ARG A 173 -7.69 9.57 19.11
N LEU A 174 -7.41 8.55 18.28
CA LEU A 174 -7.91 8.39 16.93
C LEU A 174 -8.91 7.24 16.91
N LYS A 175 -10.13 7.50 16.40
CA LYS A 175 -11.10 6.44 16.13
C LYS A 175 -10.47 5.43 15.17
N GLN A 176 -10.34 4.18 15.58
CA GLN A 176 -9.95 3.10 14.67
C GLN A 176 -10.92 3.09 13.48
N GLN A 177 -10.36 3.17 12.28
CA GLN A 177 -11.13 3.10 11.06
C GLN A 177 -11.67 1.67 10.92
N LYS A 178 -13.00 1.53 10.86
CA LYS A 178 -13.62 0.24 10.58
C LYS A 178 -13.35 -0.18 9.15
N GLY A 179 -13.10 -1.47 8.96
CA GLY A 179 -12.84 -2.09 7.67
C GLY A 179 -11.37 -2.05 7.26
N ILE A 180 -11.03 -2.94 6.34
CA ILE A 180 -9.72 -3.04 5.70
C ILE A 180 -9.78 -2.28 4.37
N ILE A 181 -9.13 -1.12 4.32
CA ILE A 181 -9.25 -0.18 3.18
C ILE A 181 -8.02 -0.13 2.28
N SER A 182 -6.94 -0.81 2.65
CA SER A 182 -5.73 -0.94 1.85
C SER A 182 -5.04 -2.28 2.04
N ARG A 183 -4.22 -2.67 1.07
CA ARG A 183 -3.41 -3.89 1.12
C ARG A 183 -2.42 -3.85 2.28
N GLN A 184 -1.86 -2.68 2.59
CA GLN A 184 -0.90 -2.54 3.69
C GLN A 184 -1.56 -2.85 5.03
N GLN A 185 -2.80 -2.39 5.25
CA GLN A 185 -3.56 -2.72 6.45
C GLN A 185 -3.79 -4.23 6.56
N PHE A 186 -4.20 -4.88 5.47
CA PHE A 186 -4.38 -6.33 5.43
C PHE A 186 -3.08 -7.09 5.70
N ASN A 187 -1.97 -6.68 5.09
CA ASN A 187 -0.66 -7.31 5.28
C ASN A 187 -0.22 -7.27 6.75
N ARG A 188 -0.61 -6.27 7.54
CA ARG A 188 -0.34 -6.24 8.99
C ARG A 188 -1.09 -7.36 9.72
N VAL A 189 -2.35 -7.61 9.36
CA VAL A 189 -3.15 -8.72 9.89
C VAL A 189 -2.48 -10.06 9.56
N ILE A 190 -2.10 -10.25 8.30
CA ILE A 190 -1.42 -11.47 7.83
C ILE A 190 -0.07 -11.67 8.52
N THR A 191 0.71 -10.60 8.67
CA THR A 191 2.02 -10.65 9.35
C THR A 191 1.84 -11.00 10.83
N ASN A 192 0.83 -10.43 11.48
CA ASN A 192 0.51 -10.74 12.88
C ASN A 192 0.11 -12.21 13.04
N TYR A 193 -0.77 -12.72 12.17
CA TYR A 193 -1.13 -14.14 12.15
C TYR A 193 0.11 -15.04 12.00
N ARG A 194 0.95 -14.77 10.99
CA ARG A 194 2.19 -15.52 10.76
C ARG A 194 3.10 -15.55 12.00
N LEU A 195 3.18 -14.45 12.75
CA LEU A 195 4.01 -14.38 13.95
C LEU A 195 3.41 -15.13 15.14
N LEU A 196 2.08 -15.16 15.26
CA LEU A 196 1.38 -15.81 16.36
C LEU A 196 1.30 -17.32 16.22
N TYR A 197 1.16 -17.81 14.99
CA TYR A 197 0.92 -19.24 14.70
C TYR A 197 2.04 -19.90 13.90
N ASP A 198 3.13 -19.18 13.62
CA ASP A 198 4.30 -19.66 12.86
C ASP A 198 3.97 -20.31 11.49
N ASP A 199 2.90 -19.85 10.83
CA ASP A 199 2.50 -20.32 9.51
C ASP A 199 3.09 -19.43 8.40
N PRO A 200 4.17 -19.83 7.70
CA PRO A 200 4.74 -19.06 6.60
C PRO A 200 3.91 -19.13 5.31
N LYS A 201 3.02 -20.13 5.14
CA LYS A 201 2.26 -20.33 3.91
C LYS A 201 1.25 -19.21 3.68
N VAL A 202 0.76 -18.60 4.77
CA VAL A 202 -0.13 -17.44 4.72
C VAL A 202 0.45 -16.25 3.92
N LEU A 203 1.78 -16.13 3.86
CA LEU A 203 2.48 -15.09 3.09
C LEU A 203 2.62 -15.45 1.60
N LEU A 204 2.47 -16.72 1.25
CA LEU A 204 2.51 -17.21 -0.13
C LEU A 204 1.16 -17.04 -0.85
N VAL A 205 0.08 -16.81 -0.09
CA VAL A 205 -1.25 -16.58 -0.66
C VAL A 205 -1.26 -15.24 -1.42
N PRO A 206 -1.61 -15.22 -2.72
CA PRO A 206 -1.73 -14.00 -3.50
C PRO A 206 -3.10 -13.36 -3.23
N TRP A 207 -3.28 -12.83 -2.02
CA TRP A 207 -4.54 -12.33 -1.49
C TRP A 207 -5.26 -11.33 -2.42
N GLU A 208 -4.51 -10.48 -3.11
CA GLU A 208 -5.04 -9.51 -4.09
C GLU A 208 -5.74 -10.14 -5.30
N ARG A 209 -5.50 -11.42 -5.56
CA ARG A 209 -6.16 -12.16 -6.64
C ARG A 209 -7.54 -12.68 -6.23
N TYR A 210 -7.84 -12.72 -4.93
CA TYR A 210 -9.11 -13.20 -4.39
C TYR A 210 -9.92 -12.09 -3.69
N PHE A 211 -9.22 -11.08 -3.16
CA PHE A 211 -9.84 -10.00 -2.40
C PHE A 211 -9.45 -8.61 -2.89
N SER A 212 -10.40 -7.69 -2.81
CA SER A 212 -10.17 -6.25 -2.97
C SER A 212 -10.21 -5.53 -1.62
N PHE A 213 -9.27 -4.60 -1.42
CA PHE A 213 -9.10 -3.84 -0.18
C PHE A 213 -9.59 -2.41 -0.38
N THR A 214 -10.88 -2.18 -0.15
CA THR A 214 -11.51 -0.88 -0.36
C THR A 214 -12.69 -0.67 0.58
N GLN A 215 -13.07 0.59 0.79
CA GLN A 215 -14.33 0.92 1.42
C GLN A 215 -15.51 0.36 0.61
N VAL A 216 -16.46 -0.24 1.33
CA VAL A 216 -17.65 -0.84 0.74
C VAL A 216 -18.90 -0.13 1.23
N ASN A 217 -19.93 -0.15 0.40
CA ASN A 217 -21.28 0.24 0.74
C ASN A 217 -22.27 -0.79 0.18
N PRO A 218 -23.57 -0.75 0.53
CA PRO A 218 -24.53 -1.75 0.06
C PRO A 218 -24.66 -1.85 -1.48
N LYS A 219 -24.27 -0.79 -2.21
CA LYS A 219 -24.30 -0.71 -3.68
C LYS A 219 -22.98 -1.13 -4.34
N THR A 220 -21.89 -1.30 -3.59
CA THR A 220 -20.60 -1.77 -4.13
C THR A 220 -20.82 -3.09 -4.88
N LYS A 221 -20.25 -3.20 -6.09
CA LYS A 221 -20.26 -4.41 -6.91
C LYS A 221 -18.82 -4.78 -7.24
N ILE A 222 -18.61 -6.04 -7.59
CA ILE A 222 -17.37 -6.50 -8.21
C ILE A 222 -17.41 -6.10 -9.69
N ASP A 223 -16.28 -5.66 -10.24
CA ASP A 223 -16.13 -5.33 -11.64
C ASP A 223 -16.20 -6.59 -12.49
N GLY A 224 -17.35 -6.85 -13.14
CA GLY A 224 -17.55 -8.04 -13.95
C GLY A 224 -16.77 -8.06 -15.27
N VAL A 225 -15.99 -7.03 -15.59
CA VAL A 225 -15.19 -6.92 -16.82
C VAL A 225 -13.70 -7.19 -16.56
N TYR A 226 -13.21 -6.85 -15.38
CA TYR A 226 -11.79 -7.00 -15.01
C TYR A 226 -11.61 -7.97 -13.84
N LEU A 227 -12.40 -9.05 -13.80
CA LEU A 227 -12.22 -10.09 -12.80
C LEU A 227 -10.88 -10.80 -12.97
N THR A 228 -10.22 -11.14 -11.87
CA THR A 228 -9.02 -11.99 -11.92
C THR A 228 -9.39 -13.44 -12.22
N ALA A 229 -8.51 -14.15 -12.92
CA ALA A 229 -8.73 -15.56 -13.27
C ALA A 229 -8.89 -16.44 -12.02
N GLU A 230 -8.10 -16.18 -10.98
CA GLU A 230 -8.15 -16.94 -9.73
C GLU A 230 -9.46 -16.74 -8.98
N PHE A 231 -9.98 -15.51 -8.97
CA PHE A 231 -11.27 -15.25 -8.36
C PHE A 231 -12.39 -15.94 -9.14
N ILE A 232 -12.38 -15.91 -10.48
CA ILE A 232 -13.38 -16.64 -11.29
C ILE A 232 -13.32 -18.13 -10.98
N SER A 233 -12.12 -18.71 -10.94
CA SER A 233 -11.93 -20.13 -10.66
C SER A 233 -12.54 -20.53 -9.32
N VAL A 234 -12.29 -19.74 -8.27
CA VAL A 234 -12.83 -20.00 -6.93
C VAL A 234 -14.33 -19.70 -6.85
N ALA A 235 -14.79 -18.56 -7.36
CA ALA A 235 -16.18 -18.11 -7.20
C ALA A 235 -17.21 -18.92 -8.00
N PHE A 236 -16.77 -19.58 -9.07
CA PHE A 236 -17.62 -20.34 -9.97
C PHE A 236 -17.22 -21.82 -10.06
N GLU A 237 -16.25 -22.26 -9.25
CA GLU A 237 -15.74 -23.63 -9.22
C GLU A 237 -15.28 -24.14 -10.61
N ILE A 238 -14.66 -23.24 -11.39
CA ILE A 238 -14.09 -23.57 -12.70
C ILE A 238 -12.59 -23.86 -12.53
N PRO A 239 -12.05 -24.95 -13.11
CA PRO A 239 -10.61 -25.19 -13.14
C PRO A 239 -9.83 -23.98 -13.66
N ILE A 240 -8.76 -23.60 -12.96
CA ILE A 240 -7.99 -22.38 -13.27
C ILE A 240 -7.40 -22.42 -14.67
N GLU A 241 -7.07 -23.60 -15.18
CA GLU A 241 -6.53 -23.82 -16.53
C GLU A 241 -7.52 -23.35 -17.59
N ILE A 242 -8.80 -23.71 -17.44
CA ILE A 242 -9.88 -23.31 -18.35
C ILE A 242 -10.09 -21.78 -18.30
N VAL A 243 -10.01 -21.20 -17.09
CA VAL A 243 -10.13 -19.75 -16.94
C VAL A 243 -8.96 -19.05 -17.63
N LEU A 244 -7.71 -19.48 -17.41
CA LEU A 244 -6.54 -18.87 -18.03
C LEU A 244 -6.54 -18.95 -19.56
N ASP A 245 -7.08 -20.04 -20.12
CA ASP A 245 -7.14 -20.23 -21.58
C ASP A 245 -8.22 -19.37 -22.26
N SER A 246 -9.33 -19.07 -21.56
CA SER A 246 -10.53 -18.49 -22.17
C SER A 246 -10.95 -17.12 -21.62
N TRP A 247 -10.41 -16.70 -20.48
CA TRP A 247 -10.71 -15.41 -19.86
C TRP A 247 -9.61 -14.39 -20.13
N VAL A 248 -9.98 -13.30 -20.81
CA VAL A 248 -9.11 -12.15 -21.06
C VAL A 248 -9.68 -10.95 -20.32
N GLU A 249 -8.96 -10.46 -19.32
CA GLU A 249 -9.36 -9.30 -18.52
C GLU A 249 -9.61 -8.08 -19.42
N GLY A 250 -10.76 -7.42 -19.25
CA GLY A 250 -11.11 -6.23 -20.05
C GLY A 250 -11.73 -6.53 -21.42
N GLU A 251 -11.74 -7.79 -21.87
CA GLU A 251 -12.25 -8.19 -23.18
C GLU A 251 -13.37 -9.23 -23.09
N SER A 252 -13.21 -10.21 -22.21
CA SER A 252 -14.20 -11.27 -22.02
C SER A 252 -15.47 -10.76 -21.33
N ASN A 253 -16.60 -11.37 -21.67
CA ASN A 253 -17.88 -11.09 -21.04
C ASN A 253 -18.23 -12.21 -20.05
N LEU A 254 -18.30 -11.89 -18.75
CA LEU A 254 -18.55 -12.88 -17.69
C LEU A 254 -19.77 -13.77 -17.97
N ARG A 255 -20.89 -13.18 -18.41
CA ARG A 255 -22.11 -13.97 -18.70
C ARG A 255 -21.89 -14.96 -19.84
N SER A 256 -21.15 -14.57 -20.88
CA SER A 256 -20.89 -15.44 -22.03
C SER A 256 -19.90 -16.54 -21.62
N PHE A 257 -18.82 -16.16 -20.95
CA PHE A 257 -17.83 -17.09 -20.40
C PHE A 257 -18.45 -18.17 -19.50
N LEU A 258 -19.34 -17.79 -18.56
CA LEU A 258 -20.00 -18.77 -17.70
C LEU A 258 -20.95 -19.69 -18.47
N LYS A 259 -21.66 -19.17 -19.48
CA LYS A 259 -22.53 -19.97 -20.35
C LYS A 259 -21.73 -21.01 -21.14
N ASP A 260 -20.59 -20.60 -21.68
CA ASP A 260 -19.70 -21.46 -22.48
C ASP A 260 -19.09 -22.58 -21.61
N ASN A 261 -18.93 -22.34 -20.31
CA ASN A 261 -18.49 -23.32 -19.31
C ASN A 261 -19.65 -24.06 -18.63
N SER A 262 -20.83 -24.13 -19.25
CA SER A 262 -22.02 -24.87 -18.75
C SER A 262 -22.55 -24.42 -17.39
N ILE A 263 -22.20 -23.21 -16.93
CA ILE A 263 -22.78 -22.62 -15.72
C ILE A 263 -24.08 -21.91 -16.08
N ILE A 264 -25.19 -22.59 -15.77
CA ILE A 264 -26.56 -22.15 -16.11
C ILE A 264 -27.04 -21.00 -15.20
N ALA A 265 -26.43 -20.85 -14.01
CA ALA A 265 -26.81 -19.82 -13.06
C ALA A 265 -26.64 -18.42 -13.64
N SER A 266 -27.69 -17.61 -13.56
CA SER A 266 -27.61 -16.23 -14.05
C SER A 266 -26.67 -15.42 -13.17
N VAL A 267 -25.70 -14.72 -13.78
CA VAL A 267 -24.82 -13.76 -13.09
C VAL A 267 -25.64 -12.82 -12.21
N ASN A 268 -25.40 -12.88 -10.90
CA ASN A 268 -26.09 -12.06 -9.93
C ASN A 268 -25.74 -10.58 -10.12
N LYS A 269 -26.70 -9.80 -10.60
CA LYS A 269 -26.53 -8.37 -10.92
C LYS A 269 -26.33 -7.50 -9.69
N ASP A 270 -26.61 -7.98 -8.48
CA ASP A 270 -26.36 -7.27 -7.22
C ASP A 270 -24.94 -7.45 -6.70
N ILE A 271 -24.25 -8.50 -7.15
CA ILE A 271 -22.85 -8.79 -6.85
C ILE A 271 -21.94 -8.23 -7.94
N TYR A 272 -22.23 -8.54 -9.21
CA TYR A 272 -21.37 -8.23 -10.33
C TYR A 272 -21.90 -7.07 -11.17
N SER A 273 -21.01 -6.18 -11.60
CA SER A 273 -21.33 -5.16 -12.60
C SER A 273 -21.41 -5.79 -14.00
N LYS A 274 -22.27 -5.23 -14.86
CA LYS A 274 -22.31 -5.59 -16.29
C LYS A 274 -21.24 -4.85 -17.10
N LYS A 275 -20.77 -3.72 -16.58
CA LYS A 275 -19.83 -2.79 -17.23
C LYS A 275 -18.67 -2.52 -16.28
N ALA A 276 -17.55 -2.08 -16.83
CA ALA A 276 -16.39 -1.65 -16.07
C ALA A 276 -16.81 -0.60 -15.03
N LEU A 277 -16.32 -0.76 -13.80
CA LEU A 277 -16.59 0.16 -12.73
C LEU A 277 -15.61 1.33 -12.81
N ASN A 278 -16.10 2.53 -12.57
CA ASN A 278 -15.25 3.71 -12.39
C ASN A 278 -14.63 3.70 -10.98
N ALA A 279 -13.84 2.66 -10.69
CA ALA A 279 -13.17 2.40 -9.44
C ALA A 279 -11.76 1.87 -9.75
N MET A 280 -10.74 2.66 -9.46
CA MET A 280 -9.35 2.36 -9.81
C MET A 280 -8.40 2.57 -8.63
N HIS A 281 -7.39 1.72 -8.52
CA HIS A 281 -6.21 1.94 -7.72
C HIS A 281 -5.16 2.59 -8.61
N CYS A 282 -4.69 3.77 -8.24
CA CYS A 282 -3.67 4.48 -8.99
C CYS A 282 -2.40 4.61 -8.17
N GLU A 283 -1.28 4.39 -8.84
CA GLU A 283 0.06 4.54 -8.33
C GLU A 283 0.78 5.61 -9.14
N GLN A 284 1.40 6.55 -8.46
CA GLN A 284 2.14 7.62 -9.09
C GLN A 284 3.58 7.66 -8.60
N THR A 285 4.51 7.59 -9.54
CA THR A 285 5.94 7.79 -9.31
C THR A 285 6.35 9.14 -9.87
N TYR A 286 7.17 9.89 -9.16
CA TYR A 286 7.65 11.19 -9.62
C TYR A 286 9.07 11.47 -9.16
N ALA A 287 9.83 12.19 -9.99
CA ALA A 287 11.15 12.68 -9.64
C ALA A 287 11.04 13.98 -8.83
N TYR A 288 11.79 14.06 -7.73
CA TYR A 288 11.92 15.28 -6.94
C TYR A 288 13.32 15.39 -6.34
N LYS A 289 14.06 16.45 -6.71
CA LYS A 289 15.49 16.60 -6.41
C LYS A 289 16.26 15.34 -6.87
N GLU A 290 17.07 14.73 -6.00
CA GLU A 290 17.90 13.55 -6.28
C GLU A 290 17.20 12.22 -5.95
N GLY A 291 15.87 12.18 -5.93
CA GLY A 291 15.11 10.98 -5.59
C GLY A 291 13.89 10.75 -6.47
N GLN A 292 13.50 9.48 -6.58
CA GLN A 292 12.20 9.07 -7.08
C GLN A 292 11.32 8.73 -5.90
N TYR A 293 10.09 9.23 -5.93
CA TYR A 293 9.13 9.04 -4.85
C TYR A 293 7.85 8.47 -5.41
N LYS A 294 7.16 7.71 -4.57
CA LYS A 294 5.94 7.01 -4.95
C LYS A 294 4.83 7.25 -3.94
N PHE A 295 3.63 7.47 -4.45
CA PHE A 295 2.41 7.40 -3.66
C PHE A 295 1.34 6.63 -4.42
N ASN A 296 0.35 6.13 -3.69
CA ASN A 296 -0.81 5.50 -4.27
C ASN A 296 -2.09 6.13 -3.71
N PHE A 297 -3.20 5.92 -4.41
CA PHE A 297 -4.53 6.34 -3.98
C PHE A 297 -5.61 5.55 -4.72
N ASN A 298 -6.81 5.54 -4.15
CA ASN A 298 -7.99 4.97 -4.79
C ASN A 298 -8.84 6.09 -5.39
N TYR A 299 -9.36 5.89 -6.59
CA TYR A 299 -10.33 6.78 -7.22
C TYR A 299 -11.63 6.00 -7.49
N ILE A 300 -12.72 6.42 -6.84
CA ILE A 300 -14.03 5.76 -6.88
C ILE A 300 -15.10 6.79 -7.19
N GLU A 301 -15.78 6.64 -8.31
CA GLU A 301 -16.94 7.45 -8.73
C GLU A 301 -16.73 8.96 -8.50
N GLY A 302 -15.66 9.55 -9.06
CA GLY A 302 -15.44 10.99 -8.98
C GLY A 302 -14.86 11.49 -7.66
N ARG A 303 -14.35 10.61 -6.80
CA ARG A 303 -13.66 10.95 -5.55
C ARG A 303 -12.38 10.15 -5.44
N SER A 304 -11.30 10.82 -5.06
CA SER A 304 -10.07 10.18 -4.61
C SER A 304 -10.07 10.00 -3.09
N ALA A 305 -9.47 8.92 -2.62
CA ALA A 305 -9.35 8.55 -1.22
C ALA A 305 -8.12 7.66 -1.00
N ASN A 306 -7.79 7.41 0.27
CA ASN A 306 -6.71 6.51 0.69
C ASN A 306 -5.35 6.88 0.07
N PHE A 307 -4.96 8.15 0.18
CA PHE A 307 -3.61 8.57 -0.19
C PHE A 307 -2.59 7.91 0.74
N GLU A 308 -1.65 7.15 0.19
CA GLU A 308 -0.54 6.55 0.92
C GLU A 308 0.78 6.95 0.26
N PHE A 309 1.66 7.59 1.01
CA PHE A 309 3.00 7.94 0.57
C PHE A 309 3.96 6.81 0.92
N ASN A 310 4.58 6.22 -0.11
CA ASN A 310 5.45 5.04 0.03
C ASN A 310 6.93 5.39 0.23
N GLY A 311 7.28 6.68 0.21
CA GLY A 311 8.66 7.12 0.41
C GLY A 311 9.47 7.18 -0.88
N LYS A 312 10.79 7.21 -0.69
CA LYS A 312 11.78 7.18 -1.77
C LYS A 312 11.95 5.74 -2.25
N GLU A 313 11.96 5.54 -3.57
CA GLU A 313 12.34 4.27 -4.22
C GLU A 313 13.86 4.07 -4.25
#